data_AF-A0A356WZ22-F1
#
_entry.id   AF-A0A356WZ22-F1
#
_cell.length_a   1.000
_cell.length_b   1.000
_cell.length_c   1.000
_cell.angle_alpha   90.00
_cell.angle_beta   90.00
_cell.angle_gamma   90.00
#
_symmetry.space_group_name_H-M   'P 1'
#
loop_
_entity.id
_entity.type
_entity.pdbx_description
1 polymer ?
#
loop_
_entity_poly.entity_id
_entity_poly.type
_entity_poly.pdbx_seq_one_letter_code
_entity_poly.pdbx_strand_id
1 'polypeptide(L)'
;SFSIDPEEDAAVAAKAKENYLGDKDSTINTGWHFLTGSKKEINKVTEATGFRYKEVEETGEYAHSAAIMLLSPDGKITRYLYGISYDEFNVRNALYEAADGKIGSTVDKIVMYCYQYDPDSGSYVPVAINIMKLGGLATLIILGIFLAVLWLREKRNKPTSKTDIN
;
A
#
# COMPACT_ATOMS: atom_id res chain seq x y z
N SER A 1 -12.35 -16.32 2.45
CA SER A 1 -11.91 -16.36 1.05
C SER A 1 -13.10 -16.77 0.21
N PHE A 2 -13.26 -16.19 -0.98
CA PHE A 2 -14.32 -16.60 -1.91
C PHE A 2 -13.73 -16.79 -3.30
N SER A 3 -14.26 -17.77 -4.04
CA SER A 3 -13.91 -17.99 -5.44
C SER A 3 -14.64 -17.00 -6.35
N ILE A 4 -13.98 -16.67 -7.46
CA ILE A 4 -14.55 -15.88 -8.56
C ILE A 4 -14.92 -16.74 -9.76
N ASP A 5 -14.62 -18.04 -9.70
CA ASP A 5 -14.98 -19.00 -10.73
C ASP A 5 -16.36 -19.62 -10.40
N PRO A 6 -17.40 -19.36 -11.21
CA PRO A 6 -18.72 -19.91 -10.99
C PRO A 6 -18.82 -21.43 -11.24
N GLU A 7 -17.79 -22.04 -11.82
CA GLU A 7 -17.72 -23.49 -12.07
C GLU A 7 -17.14 -24.26 -10.86
N GLU A 8 -16.49 -23.57 -9.92
CA GLU A 8 -15.97 -24.20 -8.70
C GLU A 8 -17.10 -24.53 -7.71
N ASP A 9 -17.09 -25.76 -7.21
CA ASP A 9 -18.07 -26.24 -6.23
C ASP A 9 -17.56 -26.24 -4.79
N ALA A 10 -18.43 -26.67 -3.86
CA ALA A 10 -18.09 -26.73 -2.44
C ALA A 10 -16.95 -27.72 -2.15
N ALA A 11 -16.75 -28.75 -2.96
CA ALA A 11 -15.66 -29.70 -2.79
C ALA A 11 -14.31 -29.06 -3.16
N VAL A 12 -14.28 -28.25 -4.22
CA VAL A 12 -13.10 -27.45 -4.59
C VAL A 12 -12.77 -26.45 -3.47
N ALA A 13 -13.77 -25.74 -2.95
CA ALA A 13 -13.57 -24.79 -1.84
C ALA A 13 -13.05 -25.48 -0.56
N ALA A 14 -13.55 -26.67 -0.22
CA ALA A 14 -13.09 -27.45 0.92
C ALA A 14 -11.63 -27.91 0.73
N LYS A 15 -11.28 -28.40 -0.47
CA LYS A 15 -9.91 -28.79 -0.79
C LYS A 15 -8.95 -27.59 -0.78
N ALA A 16 -9.37 -26.43 -1.27
CA ALA A 16 -8.59 -25.21 -1.17
C ALA A 16 -8.33 -24.86 0.30
N LYS A 17 -9.36 -24.94 1.16
CA LYS A 17 -9.22 -24.72 2.60
C LYS A 17 -8.18 -25.65 3.22
N GLU A 18 -8.21 -26.95 2.90
CA GLU A 18 -7.22 -27.92 3.37
C GLU A 18 -5.80 -27.54 2.92
N ASN A 19 -5.62 -27.15 1.66
CA ASN A 19 -4.31 -26.74 1.13
C ASN A 19 -3.74 -25.50 1.82
N TYR A 20 -4.58 -24.52 2.17
CA TYR A 20 -4.13 -23.30 2.86
C TYR A 20 -3.93 -23.49 4.37
N LEU A 21 -4.77 -24.31 5.00
CA LEU A 21 -4.70 -24.54 6.44
C LEU A 21 -3.64 -25.57 6.81
N GLY A 22 -3.44 -26.63 6.01
CA GLY A 22 -2.56 -27.74 6.38
C GLY A 22 -2.83 -28.23 7.80
N ASP A 23 -1.76 -28.37 8.59
CA ASP A 23 -1.82 -28.80 10.01
C ASP A 23 -2.02 -27.64 11.01
N LYS A 24 -2.51 -26.47 10.57
CA LYS A 24 -2.71 -25.30 11.45
C LYS A 24 -3.79 -25.55 12.51
N ASP A 25 -3.73 -24.75 13.58
CA ASP A 25 -4.61 -24.84 14.76
C ASP A 25 -6.11 -24.88 14.39
N SER A 26 -6.84 -25.77 15.08
CA SER A 26 -8.30 -25.95 14.94
C SER A 26 -9.13 -24.67 15.06
N THR A 27 -8.65 -23.68 15.81
CA THR A 27 -9.29 -22.36 16.00
C THR A 27 -9.28 -21.53 14.71
N ILE A 28 -8.24 -21.68 13.87
CA ILE A 28 -8.18 -21.02 12.56
C ILE A 28 -9.19 -21.66 11.60
N ASN A 29 -9.41 -22.97 11.74
CA ASN A 29 -10.33 -23.72 10.90
C ASN A 29 -11.78 -23.26 11.07
N THR A 30 -12.19 -22.80 12.26
CA THR A 30 -13.53 -22.26 12.49
C THR A 30 -13.69 -20.81 12.07
N GLY A 31 -12.63 -20.00 12.11
CA GLY A 31 -12.66 -18.58 11.76
C GLY A 31 -12.41 -18.27 10.28
N TRP A 32 -11.81 -19.19 9.52
CA TRP A 32 -11.49 -18.98 8.10
C TRP A 32 -12.38 -19.84 7.20
N HIS A 33 -13.30 -19.17 6.52
CA HIS A 33 -14.21 -19.79 5.54
C HIS A 33 -13.68 -19.66 4.11
N PHE A 34 -13.87 -20.71 3.33
CA PHE A 34 -13.64 -20.75 1.88
C PHE A 34 -15.00 -20.96 1.22
N LEU A 35 -15.38 -20.01 0.38
CA LEU A 35 -16.72 -19.90 -0.19
C LEU A 35 -16.64 -20.01 -1.71
N THR A 36 -17.67 -20.57 -2.31
CA THR A 36 -17.94 -20.51 -3.75
C THR A 36 -19.40 -20.13 -3.95
N GLY A 37 -19.82 -19.83 -5.18
CA GLY A 37 -21.20 -19.49 -5.48
C GLY A 37 -21.48 -19.37 -6.97
N SER A 38 -22.76 -19.15 -7.27
CA SER A 38 -23.19 -18.89 -8.64
C SER A 38 -22.60 -17.56 -9.16
N LYS A 39 -22.50 -17.43 -10.49
CA LYS A 39 -22.08 -16.18 -11.15
C LYS A 39 -22.83 -14.94 -10.64
N LYS A 40 -24.13 -15.10 -10.32
CA LYS A 40 -24.96 -14.03 -9.76
C LYS A 40 -24.52 -13.60 -8.36
N GLU A 41 -24.14 -14.54 -7.50
CA GLU A 41 -23.68 -14.27 -6.14
C GLU A 41 -22.28 -13.68 -6.14
N ILE A 42 -21.38 -14.24 -6.96
CA ILE A 42 -20.03 -13.72 -7.18
C ILE A 42 -20.12 -12.26 -7.62
N ASN A 43 -20.91 -11.96 -8.66
CA ASN A 43 -21.08 -10.60 -9.16
C ASN A 43 -21.55 -9.62 -8.08
N LYS A 44 -22.49 -10.02 -7.22
CA LYS A 44 -22.96 -9.17 -6.11
C LYS A 44 -21.84 -8.85 -5.12
N VAL A 45 -21.06 -9.86 -4.73
CA VAL A 45 -19.95 -9.67 -3.78
C VAL A 45 -18.86 -8.80 -4.41
N THR A 46 -18.48 -9.08 -5.66
CA THR A 46 -17.44 -8.30 -6.36
C THR A 46 -17.88 -6.87 -6.63
N GLU A 47 -19.15 -6.63 -6.92
CA GLU A 47 -19.69 -5.28 -7.09
C GLU A 47 -19.73 -4.51 -5.76
N ALA A 48 -20.24 -5.13 -4.70
CA ALA A 48 -20.29 -4.54 -3.36
C ALA A 48 -18.89 -4.21 -2.80
N THR A 49 -17.91 -5.04 -3.14
CA THR A 49 -16.51 -4.88 -2.70
C THR A 49 -15.65 -4.11 -3.70
N GLY A 50 -16.18 -3.70 -4.85
CA GLY A 50 -15.38 -3.08 -5.91
C GLY A 50 -14.26 -3.97 -6.49
N PHE A 51 -14.27 -5.28 -6.18
CA PHE A 51 -13.31 -6.24 -6.72
C PHE A 51 -13.56 -6.45 -8.21
N ARG A 52 -12.50 -6.37 -9.02
CA ARG A 52 -12.58 -6.53 -10.47
C ARG A 52 -11.80 -7.75 -10.92
N TYR A 53 -12.39 -8.50 -11.82
CA TYR A 53 -11.78 -9.65 -12.47
C TYR A 53 -12.24 -9.71 -13.92
N LYS A 54 -11.45 -10.37 -14.78
CA LYS A 54 -11.77 -10.57 -16.19
C LYS A 54 -11.34 -11.96 -16.62
N GLU A 55 -12.22 -12.67 -17.31
CA GLU A 55 -11.88 -13.94 -17.95
C GLU A 55 -10.93 -13.73 -19.14
N VAL A 56 -9.94 -14.62 -19.26
CA VAL A 56 -8.95 -14.67 -20.34
C VAL A 56 -9.37 -15.79 -21.28
N GLU A 57 -9.99 -15.42 -22.41
CA GLU A 57 -10.59 -16.37 -23.37
C GLU A 57 -9.62 -17.44 -23.88
N GLU A 58 -8.32 -17.13 -23.96
CA GLU A 58 -7.30 -18.05 -24.44
C GLU A 58 -7.04 -19.23 -23.50
N THR A 59 -7.16 -19.03 -22.19
CA THR A 59 -6.83 -20.03 -21.16
C THR A 59 -8.04 -20.49 -20.37
N GLY A 60 -9.15 -19.72 -20.40
CA GLY A 60 -10.29 -19.90 -19.49
C GLY A 60 -9.99 -19.46 -18.06
N GLU A 61 -8.84 -18.82 -17.80
CA GLU A 61 -8.48 -18.33 -16.46
C GLU A 61 -9.01 -16.93 -16.20
N TYR A 62 -8.96 -16.49 -14.94
CA TYR A 62 -9.40 -15.15 -14.54
C TYR A 62 -8.22 -14.25 -14.18
N ALA A 63 -8.04 -13.16 -14.92
CA ALA A 63 -7.15 -12.07 -14.56
C ALA A 63 -7.77 -11.25 -13.41
N HIS A 64 -7.13 -11.28 -12.24
CA HIS A 64 -7.57 -10.52 -11.07
C HIS A 64 -6.38 -10.08 -10.20
N SER A 65 -6.59 -9.04 -9.40
CA SER A 65 -5.62 -8.66 -8.35
C SER A 65 -5.72 -9.62 -7.18
N ALA A 66 -4.59 -10.01 -6.58
CA ALA A 66 -4.57 -10.63 -5.26
C ALA A 66 -4.71 -9.53 -4.20
N ALA A 67 -5.71 -9.65 -3.31
CA ALA A 67 -5.90 -8.72 -2.22
C ALA A 67 -6.67 -9.32 -1.03
N ILE A 68 -6.40 -8.79 0.18
CA ILE A 68 -7.24 -8.95 1.35
C ILE A 68 -8.05 -7.65 1.55
N MET A 69 -9.36 -7.81 1.71
CA MET A 69 -10.30 -6.72 1.98
C MET A 69 -10.68 -6.73 3.44
N LEU A 70 -10.53 -5.60 4.12
CA LEU A 70 -10.85 -5.45 5.52
C LEU A 70 -12.13 -4.62 5.68
N LEU A 71 -13.05 -5.17 6.47
CA LEU A 71 -14.35 -4.58 6.73
C LEU A 71 -14.50 -4.27 8.22
N SER A 72 -15.15 -3.15 8.53
CA SER A 72 -15.58 -2.82 9.87
C SER A 72 -16.77 -3.67 10.31
N PRO A 73 -17.09 -3.71 11.62
CA PRO A 73 -18.28 -4.39 12.12
C PRO A 73 -19.59 -3.90 11.50
N ASP A 74 -19.65 -2.64 11.03
CA ASP A 74 -20.80 -2.08 10.32
C ASP A 74 -20.78 -2.34 8.79
N GLY A 75 -19.83 -3.15 8.30
CA GLY A 75 -19.75 -3.56 6.91
C GLY A 75 -19.09 -2.53 5.98
N LYS A 76 -18.44 -1.50 6.52
CA LYS A 76 -17.67 -0.54 5.70
C LYS A 76 -16.31 -1.11 5.37
N ILE A 77 -15.90 -0.95 4.13
CA ILE A 77 -14.55 -1.32 3.70
C ILE A 77 -13.57 -0.27 4.20
N THR A 78 -12.66 -0.66 5.08
CA THR A 78 -11.66 0.25 5.68
C THR A 78 -10.34 0.23 4.95
N ARG A 79 -9.92 -0.94 4.42
CA ARG A 79 -8.63 -1.10 3.74
C ARG A 79 -8.60 -2.26 2.74
N TYR A 80 -7.76 -2.13 1.72
CA TYR A 80 -7.33 -3.19 0.82
C TYR A 80 -5.83 -3.39 0.99
N LEU A 81 -5.40 -4.63 1.18
CA LEU A 81 -3.99 -5.00 1.14
C LEU A 81 -3.77 -5.81 -0.13
N TYR A 82 -3.00 -5.26 -1.07
CA TYR A 82 -2.72 -5.89 -2.36
C TYR A 82 -1.47 -6.78 -2.30
N GLY A 83 -1.42 -7.77 -3.18
CA GLY A 83 -0.29 -8.67 -3.37
C GLY A 83 -0.54 -10.06 -2.80
N ILE A 84 0.53 -10.85 -2.72
CA ILE A 84 0.53 -12.25 -2.26
C ILE A 84 1.33 -12.46 -0.97
N SER A 85 2.01 -11.40 -0.50
CA SER A 85 2.78 -11.39 0.73
C SER A 85 2.35 -10.18 1.55
N TYR A 86 2.12 -10.40 2.83
CA TYR A 86 1.57 -9.39 3.74
C TYR A 86 2.49 -9.25 4.94
N ASP A 87 2.97 -8.02 5.15
CA ASP A 87 3.74 -7.67 6.33
C ASP A 87 2.84 -7.67 7.59
N GLU A 88 3.35 -8.23 8.69
CA GLU A 88 2.58 -8.40 9.93
C GLU A 88 2.12 -7.06 10.51
N PHE A 89 2.97 -6.03 10.47
CA PHE A 89 2.64 -4.71 10.98
C PHE A 89 1.50 -4.08 10.17
N ASN A 90 1.52 -4.23 8.84
CA ASN A 90 0.44 -3.75 7.98
C ASN A 90 -0.88 -4.48 8.24
N VAL A 91 -0.88 -5.81 8.35
CA VAL A 91 -2.10 -6.59 8.64
C VAL A 91 -2.68 -6.21 10.00
N ARG A 92 -1.82 -6.09 11.03
CA ARG A 92 -2.23 -5.73 12.39
C ARG A 92 -2.87 -4.35 12.44
N ASN A 93 -2.27 -3.35 11.80
CA ASN A 93 -2.83 -1.99 11.76
C ASN A 93 -4.15 -1.96 10.99
N ALA A 94 -4.23 -2.65 9.86
CA ALA A 94 -5.45 -2.74 9.07
C ALA A 94 -6.61 -3.34 9.89
N LEU A 95 -6.34 -4.35 10.73
CA LEU A 95 -7.33 -4.95 11.62
C LEU A 95 -7.80 -3.97 12.71
N TYR A 96 -6.90 -3.19 13.32
CA TYR A 96 -7.30 -2.15 14.29
C TYR A 96 -8.14 -1.05 13.65
N GLU A 97 -7.77 -0.59 12.45
CA GLU A 97 -8.54 0.39 11.68
C GLU A 97 -9.94 -0.13 11.32
N ALA A 98 -10.02 -1.39 10.90
CA ALA A 98 -11.28 -2.07 10.64
C ALA A 98 -12.15 -2.14 11.90
N ALA A 99 -11.59 -2.56 13.04
CA ALA A 99 -12.32 -2.64 14.30
C ALA A 99 -12.90 -1.28 14.74
N ASP A 100 -12.16 -0.19 14.54
CA ASP A 100 -12.59 1.17 14.85
C ASP A 100 -13.52 1.78 13.78
N GLY A 101 -13.76 1.10 12.65
CA GLY A 101 -14.51 1.64 11.52
C GLY A 101 -13.81 2.81 10.83
N LYS A 102 -12.51 2.97 11.04
CA LYS A 102 -11.70 4.05 10.45
C LYS A 102 -11.31 3.65 9.04
N ILE A 103 -11.80 4.40 8.08
CA ILE A 103 -11.24 4.40 6.72
C ILE A 103 -9.90 5.14 6.86
N GLY A 104 -8.79 4.47 6.51
CA GLY A 104 -7.43 4.99 6.68
C GLY A 104 -7.32 6.49 6.34
N SER A 105 -6.49 7.22 7.10
CA SER A 105 -6.45 8.68 7.03
C SER A 105 -6.20 9.17 5.59
N THR A 106 -6.70 10.35 5.23
CA THR A 106 -6.53 10.93 3.87
C THR A 106 -5.06 11.03 3.42
N VAL A 107 -4.11 10.95 4.35
CA VAL A 107 -2.67 10.84 4.08
C VAL A 107 -2.31 9.49 3.45
N ASP A 108 -2.96 8.39 3.81
CA ASP A 108 -2.75 7.06 3.20
C ASP A 108 -3.23 7.02 1.74
N LYS A 109 -4.23 7.84 1.36
CA LYS A 109 -4.61 8.03 -0.06
C LYS A 109 -3.55 8.79 -0.86
N ILE A 110 -2.82 9.72 -0.23
CA ILE A 110 -1.71 10.44 -0.85
C ILE A 110 -0.47 9.53 -0.95
N VAL A 111 -0.24 8.68 0.06
CA VAL A 111 0.77 7.61 0.00
C VAL A 111 0.41 6.58 -1.07
N MET A 112 -0.86 6.19 -1.24
CA MET A 112 -1.32 5.33 -2.35
C MET A 112 -1.11 5.96 -3.74
N TYR A 113 -1.10 7.28 -3.85
CA TYR A 113 -0.70 7.97 -5.09
C TYR A 113 0.81 7.83 -5.37
N CYS A 114 1.62 7.63 -4.33
CA CYS A 114 3.06 7.39 -4.42
C CYS A 114 3.44 5.90 -4.50
N TYR A 115 2.52 4.99 -4.13
CA TYR A 115 2.65 3.53 -4.13
C TYR A 115 2.01 2.90 -5.38
N GLN A 116 2.33 3.40 -6.57
CA GLN A 116 2.08 2.62 -7.79
C GLN A 116 3.17 1.55 -7.88
N TYR A 117 2.75 0.30 -7.68
CA TYR A 117 3.60 -0.87 -7.84
C TYR A 117 3.97 -1.01 -9.33
N ASP A 118 5.25 -0.90 -9.63
CA ASP A 118 5.80 -1.17 -10.95
C ASP A 118 6.17 -2.67 -11.02
N PRO A 119 5.43 -3.47 -11.80
CA PRO A 119 5.63 -4.91 -11.87
C PRO A 119 6.98 -5.31 -12.51
N ASP A 120 7.65 -4.43 -13.26
CA ASP A 120 8.92 -4.74 -13.91
C ASP A 120 10.13 -4.63 -12.97
N SER A 121 10.02 -3.82 -11.91
CA SER A 121 11.14 -3.52 -10.99
C SER A 121 10.94 -4.04 -9.55
N GLY A 122 9.78 -4.60 -9.22
CA GLY A 122 9.48 -5.15 -7.90
C GLY A 122 9.55 -4.14 -6.76
N SER A 123 9.50 -2.84 -7.04
CA SER A 123 9.58 -1.78 -6.02
C SER A 123 8.89 -0.47 -6.44
N TYR A 124 8.69 0.41 -5.46
CA TYR A 124 7.95 1.68 -5.59
C TYR A 124 8.89 2.85 -5.90
N VAL A 125 9.01 3.32 -7.16
CA VAL A 125 10.20 4.12 -7.55
C VAL A 125 9.97 5.53 -8.15
N PRO A 126 9.02 5.84 -9.04
CA PRO A 126 9.14 7.10 -9.81
C PRO A 126 8.78 8.40 -9.05
N VAL A 127 7.70 8.40 -8.26
CA VAL A 127 7.15 9.65 -7.68
C VAL A 127 7.90 10.07 -6.41
N ALA A 128 8.22 9.11 -5.54
CA ALA A 128 8.97 9.37 -4.31
C ALA A 128 10.36 9.97 -4.59
N ILE A 129 11.04 9.49 -5.64
CA ILE A 129 12.35 10.00 -6.05
C ILE A 129 12.28 11.47 -6.46
N ASN A 130 11.24 11.90 -7.17
CA ASN A 130 11.13 13.30 -7.60
C ASN A 130 10.82 14.25 -6.43
N ILE A 131 10.03 13.82 -5.45
CA ILE A 131 9.78 14.60 -4.22
C ILE A 131 11.07 14.72 -3.38
N MET A 132 11.81 13.62 -3.22
CA MET A 132 13.11 13.64 -2.54
C MET A 132 14.12 14.54 -3.24
N LYS A 133 14.17 14.53 -4.58
CA LYS A 133 15.01 15.45 -5.37
C LYS A 133 14.63 16.91 -5.13
N LEU A 134 13.33 17.22 -5.06
CA LEU A 134 12.86 18.58 -4.78
C LEU A 134 13.27 19.05 -3.37
N GLY A 135 13.12 18.17 -2.36
CA GLY A 135 13.54 18.45 -0.99
C GLY A 135 15.05 18.62 -0.84
N GLY A 136 15.83 17.80 -1.56
CA GLY A 136 17.29 17.94 -1.62
C GLY A 136 17.72 19.26 -2.26
N LEU A 137 17.08 19.67 -3.36
CA LEU A 137 17.36 20.94 -4.02
C LEU A 137 17.05 22.13 -3.10
N ALA A 138 15.91 22.11 -2.42
CA ALA A 138 15.53 23.17 -1.46
C ALA A 138 16.56 23.28 -0.33
N THR A 139 17.02 22.15 0.21
CA THR A 139 18.04 22.11 1.28
C THR A 139 19.35 22.73 0.81
N LEU A 140 19.81 22.40 -0.41
CA LEU A 140 21.04 22.97 -0.99
C LEU A 140 20.92 24.48 -1.22
N ILE A 141 19.75 24.97 -1.68
CA ILE A 141 19.51 26.41 -1.86
C ILE A 141 19.57 27.14 -0.53
N ILE A 142 18.89 26.64 0.50
CA ILE A 142 18.87 27.24 1.84
C ILE A 142 20.29 27.29 2.42
N LEU A 143 21.02 26.18 2.33
CA LEU A 143 22.40 26.11 2.82
C LEU A 143 23.33 27.06 2.04
N GLY A 144 23.18 27.13 0.71
CA GLY A 144 23.94 28.05 -0.13
C GLY A 144 23.70 29.51 0.21
N ILE A 145 22.44 29.92 0.41
CA ILE A 145 22.08 31.28 0.84
C ILE A 145 22.67 31.57 2.22
N PHE A 146 22.54 30.64 3.16
CA PHE A 146 23.06 30.79 4.52
C PHE A 146 24.58 31.02 4.54
N LEU A 147 25.33 30.20 3.81
CA LEU A 147 26.78 30.33 3.69
C LEU A 147 27.19 31.63 2.97
N ALA A 148 26.48 32.01 1.91
CA ALA A 148 26.73 33.27 1.20
C ALA A 148 26.54 34.49 2.12
N VAL A 149 25.50 34.49 2.96
CA VAL A 149 25.26 35.57 3.94
C VAL A 149 26.40 35.65 4.97
N LEU A 150 26.90 34.52 5.46
CA LEU A 150 28.02 34.49 6.40
C LEU A 150 29.31 35.04 5.76
N TRP A 151 29.65 34.61 4.55
CA TRP A 151 30.83 35.13 3.84
C TRP A 151 30.73 36.62 3.50
N LEU A 152 29.54 37.10 3.13
CA LEU A 152 29.32 38.53 2.86
C LEU A 152 29.45 39.38 4.15
N ARG A 153 29.04 38.85 5.30
CA ARG A 153 29.23 39.50 6.61
C ARG A 153 30.69 39.52 7.04
N GLU A 154 31.42 38.44 6.83
CA GLU A 154 32.85 38.37 7.15
C GLU A 154 33.67 39.34 6.30
N LYS A 155 33.38 39.42 4.99
CA LYS A 155 34.07 40.35 4.08
C LYS A 155 33.83 41.82 4.42
N ARG A 156 32.67 42.15 5.02
CA ARG A 156 32.35 43.48 5.52
C ARG A 156 33.04 43.84 6.85
N ASN A 157 33.51 42.85 7.59
CA ASN A 157 34.10 43.04 8.93
C ASN A 157 35.63 43.05 8.94
N LYS A 158 36.33 43.25 7.81
CA LYS A 158 37.77 43.55 7.86
C LYS A 158 37.99 44.98 8.36
N PRO A 159 38.52 45.20 9.57
CA PRO A 159 38.98 46.53 9.97
C PRO A 159 40.19 46.85 9.09
N THR A 160 40.18 48.04 8.48
CA THR A 160 41.35 48.61 7.84
C THR A 160 42.50 48.59 8.84
N SER A 161 43.47 47.70 8.64
CA SER A 161 44.76 47.72 9.35
C SER A 161 45.39 49.08 9.08
N LYS A 162 45.37 49.96 10.08
CA LYS A 162 46.14 51.20 10.06
C LYS A 162 47.60 50.79 10.23
N THR A 163 48.34 50.90 9.14
CA THR A 163 49.79 50.94 9.10
C THR A 163 50.23 52.23 9.79
N ASP A 164 50.72 52.14 11.02
CA ASP A 164 51.49 53.22 11.62
C ASP A 164 52.96 52.78 11.70
N ILE A 165 53.76 53.35 10.80
CA ILE A 165 55.22 53.40 10.83
C ILE A 165 55.58 54.63 11.69
N ASN A 166 56.12 54.40 12.90
CA ASN A 166 57.34 55.00 13.44
C ASN A 166 57.60 54.50 14.86
#